data_AF-X1G3F9-F1
#
_entry.id   AF-X1G3F9-F1
#
_cell.length_a   1.000
_cell.length_b   1.000
_cell.length_c   1.000
_cell.angle_alpha   90.00
_cell.angle_beta   90.00
_cell.angle_gamma   90.00
#
_symmetry.space_group_name_H-M   'P 1'
#
loop_
_entity.id
_entity.type
_entity.pdbx_description
1 polymer ?
#
loop_
_entity_poly.entity_id
_entity_poly.type
_entity_poly.pdbx_seq_one_letter_code
_entity_poly.pdbx_strand_id
1 'polypeptide(L)'
;DGKKFLEVVSVVARKKPIIILKSGVSTAGARAASSHTGALAGLDIAYDLAFDKCGVLRADTIADLLDYGEILLFQPIPKINSFAIITNAGGPGIVATDAFE
;
A
#
# COMPACT_ATOMS: atom_id res chain seq x y z
N ASP A 1 16.30 12.83 -1.41
CA ASP A 1 15.72 13.10 -2.74
C ASP A 1 14.19 12.89 -2.76
N GLY A 2 13.47 13.37 -1.74
CA GLY A 2 12.04 13.06 -1.57
C GLY A 2 11.14 13.78 -2.58
N LYS A 3 11.42 15.06 -2.87
CA LYS A 3 10.64 15.85 -3.84
C LYS A 3 10.67 15.20 -5.23
N LYS A 4 11.86 14.86 -5.73
CA LYS A 4 12.04 14.20 -7.03
C LYS A 4 11.36 12.82 -7.06
N PHE A 5 11.46 12.06 -5.96
CA PHE A 5 10.76 10.78 -5.84
C PHE A 5 9.25 10.97 -6.04
N LEU A 6 8.62 11.90 -5.33
CA LEU A 6 7.18 12.17 -5.44
C LEU A 6 6.79 12.68 -6.83
N GLU A 7 7.60 13.56 -7.44
CA GLU A 7 7.38 14.04 -8.81
C GLU A 7 7.33 12.87 -9.81
N VAL A 8 8.31 11.96 -9.76
CA VAL A 8 8.36 10.80 -10.66
C VAL A 8 7.21 9.83 -10.39
N VAL A 9 7.00 9.49 -9.12
CA VAL A 9 6.01 8.48 -8.73
C VAL A 9 4.59 8.93 -9.05
N SER A 10 4.26 10.22 -8.88
CA SER A 10 2.95 10.78 -9.23
C SER A 10 2.56 10.63 -10.73
N VAL A 11 3.56 10.49 -11.60
CA VAL A 11 3.36 10.25 -13.04
C VAL A 11 3.35 8.75 -13.35
N VAL A 12 4.27 7.99 -12.75
CA VAL A 12 4.41 6.55 -13.03
C VAL A 12 3.24 5.74 -12.48
N ALA A 13 2.76 6.07 -11.27
CA ALA A 13 1.66 5.36 -10.61
C ALA A 13 0.36 5.34 -11.44
N ARG A 14 0.17 6.34 -12.31
CA ARG A 14 -0.99 6.41 -13.24
C ARG A 14 -0.95 5.39 -14.37
N LYS A 15 0.23 4.84 -14.68
CA LYS A 15 0.45 3.89 -15.79
C LYS A 15 0.80 2.50 -15.31
N LYS A 16 1.51 2.41 -14.18
CA LYS A 16 1.94 1.17 -13.55
C LYS A 16 1.69 1.30 -12.05
N PRO A 17 0.90 0.39 -11.45
CA PRO A 17 0.73 0.36 -10.01
C PRO A 17 2.09 0.32 -9.29
N ILE A 18 2.21 1.09 -8.21
CA ILE A 18 3.39 1.10 -7.34
C ILE A 18 2.91 0.71 -5.95
N ILE A 19 3.53 -0.32 -5.38
CA ILE A 19 3.31 -0.75 -4.00
C ILE A 19 4.54 -0.41 -3.17
N ILE A 20 4.35 0.13 -1.96
CA ILE A 20 5.43 0.40 -1.00
C ILE A 20 5.12 -0.24 0.34
N LEU A 21 6.07 -1.04 0.84
CA LEU A 21 6.14 -1.43 2.25
C LEU A 21 7.14 -0.51 2.97
N LYS A 22 6.66 0.25 3.95
CA LYS A 22 7.48 1.19 4.71
C LYS A 22 7.94 0.55 6.03
N SER A 23 9.23 0.56 6.30
CA SER A 23 9.79 0.18 7.61
C SER A 23 9.80 1.38 8.57
N GLY A 24 9.88 1.11 9.88
CA GLY A 24 9.99 2.17 10.89
C GLY A 24 8.71 2.99 11.11
N VAL A 25 7.55 2.34 11.00
CA VAL A 25 6.22 2.94 11.18
C VAL A 25 5.88 3.17 12.66
N SER A 26 6.30 2.25 13.53
CA SER A 26 6.12 2.37 14.98
C SER A 26 7.20 3.22 15.61
N THR A 27 6.95 3.76 16.81
CA THR A 27 7.96 4.51 17.58
C THR A 27 9.23 3.69 17.82
N ALA A 28 9.10 2.40 18.13
CA ALA A 28 10.24 1.50 18.29
C ALA A 28 10.96 1.25 16.95
N GLY A 29 10.21 1.02 15.87
CA GLY A 29 10.78 0.81 14.54
C GLY A 29 11.50 2.05 14.00
N ALA A 30 10.95 3.24 14.21
CA ALA A 30 11.57 4.52 13.81
C ALA A 30 12.89 4.74 14.55
N ARG A 31 12.95 4.44 15.85
CA ARG A 31 14.20 4.47 16.63
C ARG A 31 15.22 3.47 16.08
N ALA A 32 14.80 2.22 15.83
CA ALA A 32 15.69 1.20 15.28
C ALA A 32 16.24 1.59 13.90
N ALA A 33 15.39 2.10 13.00
CA ALA A 33 15.80 2.58 11.68
C ALA A 33 16.77 3.77 11.77
N SER A 34 16.54 4.68 12.73
CA SER A 34 17.42 5.82 12.95
C SER A 34 18.80 5.37 13.45
N SER A 35 18.83 4.45 14.42
CA SER A 35 20.09 3.88 14.94
C SER A 35 20.86 3.10 13.88
N HIS A 36 20.16 2.38 12.98
CA HIS A 36 20.80 1.59 11.93
C HIS A 36 21.42 2.46 10.83
N THR A 37 20.74 3.54 10.43
CA THR A 37 21.17 4.38 9.29
C THR A 37 21.97 5.61 9.71
N GLY A 38 21.97 5.97 11.00
CA GLY A 38 22.54 7.22 11.50
C GLY A 38 21.76 8.46 11.11
N ALA A 39 20.59 8.32 10.47
CA ALA A 39 19.73 9.40 10.02
C ALA A 39 18.44 9.46 10.85
N LEU A 40 17.84 10.64 10.98
CA LEU A 40 16.55 10.76 11.63
C LEU A 40 15.47 10.06 10.79
N ALA A 41 14.74 9.11 11.38
CA ALA A 41 13.58 8.51 10.74
C ALA A 41 12.50 9.58 10.49
N GLY A 42 12.01 9.65 9.25
CA GLY A 42 10.92 10.55 8.91
C GLY A 42 9.59 10.11 9.53
N LEU A 43 8.70 11.08 9.75
CA LEU A 43 7.37 10.87 10.30
C LEU A 43 6.52 9.99 9.38
N ASP A 44 5.91 8.95 9.95
CA ASP A 44 5.14 7.98 9.17
C ASP A 44 3.94 8.62 8.46
N ILE A 45 3.20 9.48 9.16
CA ILE A 45 2.06 10.22 8.60
C ILE A 45 2.43 11.08 7.39
N ALA A 46 3.68 11.58 7.33
CA ALA A 46 4.14 12.38 6.19
C ALA A 46 4.37 11.49 4.96
N TYR A 47 4.86 10.27 5.14
CA TYR A 47 4.97 9.29 4.05
C TYR A 47 3.58 8.84 3.59
N ASP A 48 2.67 8.59 4.53
CA ASP A 48 1.31 8.13 4.25
C ASP A 48 0.56 9.10 3.32
N LEU A 49 0.49 10.38 3.73
CA LEU A 49 -0.14 11.44 2.95
C LEU A 49 0.56 11.70 1.61
N ALA A 50 1.88 11.51 1.55
CA ALA A 50 2.63 11.71 0.32
C ALA A 50 2.38 10.58 -0.70
N PHE A 51 2.28 9.34 -0.23
CA PHE A 51 2.00 8.16 -1.04
C PHE A 51 0.56 8.18 -1.56
N ASP A 52 -0.41 8.48 -0.68
CA ASP A 52 -1.82 8.65 -1.05
C ASP A 52 -2.00 9.68 -2.17
N LYS A 53 -1.41 10.87 -2.02
CA LYS A 53 -1.44 11.93 -3.06
C LYS A 53 -0.82 11.52 -4.39
N CYS A 54 0.11 10.57 -4.38
CA CYS A 54 0.77 10.10 -5.61
C CYS A 54 0.06 8.89 -6.24
N GLY A 55 -0.98 8.34 -5.60
CA GLY A 55 -1.64 7.11 -6.05
C GLY A 55 -0.79 5.86 -5.83
N VAL A 56 0.07 5.88 -4.80
CA VAL A 56 0.87 4.71 -4.39
C VAL A 56 0.05 3.86 -3.44
N LEU A 57 0.03 2.55 -3.68
CA LEU A 57 -0.55 1.58 -2.75
C LEU A 57 0.44 1.32 -1.62
N ARG A 58 0.03 1.55 -0.38
CA ARG A 58 0.84 1.24 0.79
C ARG A 58 0.48 -0.15 1.29
N ALA A 59 1.49 -1.01 1.45
CA ALA A 59 1.36 -2.29 2.14
C ALA A 59 1.81 -2.12 3.60
N ASP A 60 1.04 -2.68 4.53
CA ASP A 60 1.34 -2.60 5.96
C ASP A 60 2.21 -3.78 6.42
N THR A 61 2.06 -4.91 5.76
CA THR A 61 2.83 -6.13 6.01
C THR A 61 3.49 -6.66 4.75
N ILE A 62 4.40 -7.61 4.93
CA ILE A 62 4.99 -8.36 3.81
C ILE A 62 3.90 -9.19 3.10
N ALA A 63 2.90 -9.69 3.84
CA ALA A 63 1.78 -10.43 3.25
C ALA A 63 0.99 -9.52 2.30
N ASP A 64 0.59 -8.32 2.74
CA ASP A 64 -0.11 -7.36 1.88
C ASP A 64 0.70 -6.99 0.64
N LEU A 65 2.02 -6.81 0.79
CA LEU A 65 2.91 -6.52 -0.35
C LEU A 65 2.88 -7.63 -1.41
N LEU A 66 2.89 -8.88 -0.96
CA LEU A 66 2.84 -10.05 -1.86
C LEU A 66 1.44 -10.24 -2.45
N ASP A 67 0.39 -10.11 -1.65
CA ASP A 67 -1.01 -10.24 -2.08
C ASP A 67 -1.36 -9.17 -3.13
N TYR A 68 -0.98 -7.91 -2.89
CA TYR A 68 -1.17 -6.83 -3.87
C TYR A 68 -0.36 -7.10 -5.14
N GLY A 69 0.88 -7.58 -4.99
CA GLY A 69 1.74 -7.93 -6.11
C GLY A 69 1.12 -9.02 -7.00
N GLU A 70 0.60 -10.09 -6.39
CA GLU A 70 -0.07 -11.19 -7.08
C GLU A 70 -1.33 -10.71 -7.82
N ILE A 71 -2.20 -9.94 -7.15
CA ILE A 71 -3.42 -9.39 -7.77
C ILE A 71 -3.07 -8.55 -9.00
N LEU A 72 -2.08 -7.66 -8.88
CA LEU A 72 -1.71 -6.75 -9.96
C LEU A 72 -0.94 -7.42 -11.11
N LEU A 73 -0.38 -8.61 -10.89
CA LEU A 73 0.24 -9.42 -11.95
C LEU A 73 -0.82 -10.13 -12.81
N PHE A 74 -1.92 -10.58 -12.19
CA PHE A 74 -2.86 -11.49 -12.84
C PHE A 74 -4.24 -10.89 -13.12
N GLN A 75 -4.61 -9.79 -12.49
CA GLN A 75 -5.92 -9.15 -12.66
C GLN A 75 -5.82 -7.82 -13.42
N PRO A 76 -6.76 -7.53 -14.35
CA PRO A 76 -6.87 -6.21 -14.93
C PRO A 76 -7.37 -5.19 -13.89
N ILE A 77 -6.99 -3.92 -14.05
CA ILE A 77 -7.55 -2.85 -13.23
C ILE A 77 -9.05 -2.69 -13.58
N PRO A 78 -9.96 -2.74 -12.60
CA PRO A 78 -11.38 -2.52 -12.83
C PRO A 78 -11.65 -1.15 -13.47
N LYS A 79 -12.45 -1.12 -14.54
CA LYS A 79 -12.83 0.14 -15.23
C LYS A 79 -13.95 0.88 -14.51
N ILE A 80 -14.69 0.18 -13.67
CA ILE A 80 -15.82 0.69 -12.89
C ILE A 80 -15.61 0.32 -11.43
N ASN A 81 -16.04 1.19 -10.52
CA ASN A 81 -16.02 0.91 -9.10
C ASN A 81 -17.27 0.09 -8.73
N SER A 82 -17.31 -1.18 -9.18
CA SER A 82 -18.39 -2.11 -8.92
C SER A 82 -17.84 -3.52 -8.85
N PHE A 83 -18.29 -4.30 -7.87
CA PHE A 83 -17.90 -5.68 -7.64
C PHE A 83 -19.10 -6.52 -7.20
N ALA A 84 -18.96 -7.84 -7.28
CA ALA A 84 -19.91 -8.79 -6.73
C ALA A 84 -19.16 -9.93 -6.03
N ILE A 85 -19.67 -10.38 -4.89
CA ILE A 85 -19.16 -11.54 -4.17
C ILE A 85 -20.02 -12.75 -4.56
N ILE A 86 -19.40 -13.78 -5.11
CA ILE A 86 -20.07 -15.04 -5.46
C ILE A 86 -19.47 -16.15 -4.59
N THR A 87 -20.30 -16.82 -3.80
CA THR A 87 -19.89 -17.87 -2.86
C THR A 87 -20.93 -18.98 -2.81
N ASN A 88 -20.49 -20.21 -2.49
CA ASN A 88 -21.37 -21.36 -2.31
C ASN A 88 -21.92 -21.49 -0.87
N ALA A 89 -21.47 -20.63 0.06
CA ALA A 89 -21.88 -20.66 1.45
C ALA A 89 -21.95 -19.25 2.06
N GLY A 90 -22.87 -19.07 3.02
CA GLY A 90 -23.09 -17.78 3.68
C GLY A 90 -21.91 -17.29 4.53
N GLY A 91 -21.25 -18.18 5.28
CA GLY A 91 -20.15 -17.81 6.18
C GLY A 91 -19.00 -17.06 5.48
N PRO A 92 -18.39 -17.63 4.43
CA PRO A 92 -17.37 -16.92 3.64
C PRO A 92 -17.88 -15.62 3.00
N GLY A 93 -19.17 -15.56 2.63
CA GLY A 93 -19.78 -14.35 2.09
C GLY A 93 -19.84 -13.21 3.11
N ILE A 94 -20.17 -13.52 4.36
CA ILE A 94 -20.18 -12.54 5.46
C ILE A 94 -18.75 -12.03 5.72
N VAL A 95 -17.77 -12.94 5.87
CA VAL A 95 -16.37 -12.55 6.09
C VAL A 95 -15.83 -11.70 4.95
N ALA A 96 -16.15 -12.05 3.70
CA ALA A 96 -15.76 -11.24 2.55
C ALA A 96 -16.44 -9.86 2.59
N THR A 97 -17.72 -9.79 2.95
CA THR A 97 -18.45 -8.52 3.07
C THR A 97 -17.81 -7.61 4.13
N ASP A 98 -17.47 -8.15 5.30
CA ASP A 98 -16.79 -7.41 6.38
C ASP A 98 -15.41 -6.89 5.95
N ALA A 99 -14.70 -7.61 5.07
CA ALA A 99 -13.40 -7.19 4.56
C ALA A 99 -13.48 -6.10 3.47
N PHE A 100 -14.67 -5.90 2.86
CA PHE A 100 -14.90 -4.88 1.82
C PHE A 100 -15.53 -3.58 2.34
N GLU A 101 -16.07 -3.58 3.57
CA GLU A 101 -16.47 -2.36 4.31
C GLU A 101 -15.26 -1.63 4.89
#